data_AF-A0A1M6NZM0-F1
#
_entry.id   AF-A0A1M6NZM0-F1
#
_cell.length_a   1.000
_cell.length_b   1.000
_cell.length_c   1.000
_cell.angle_alpha   90.00
_cell.angle_beta   90.00
_cell.angle_gamma   90.00
#
_symmetry.space_group_name_H-M   'P 1'
#
loop_
_entity.id
_entity.type
_entity.pdbx_description
1 polymer ?
#
loop_
_entity_poly.entity_id
_entity_poly.type
_entity_poly.pdbx_seq_one_letter_code
_entity_poly.pdbx_strand_id
1 'polypeptide(L)' 'MQGKKDYQEKLFAHFQLSERIPENNFYRRLKEVLELRFLYGLTEGYYGNSGQKSIDSVVFFKLCLVGYLENIISDRKLTR' A
#
# COMPACT_ATOMS: atom_id res chain seq x y z
N MET A 1 -3.80 -8.04 14.42
CA MET A 1 -4.75 -7.44 13.47
C MET A 1 -4.03 -6.51 12.52
N GLN A 2 -3.68 -7.02 11.34
CA GLN A 2 -2.90 -6.32 10.31
C GLN A 2 -3.69 -5.31 9.48
N GLY A 3 -4.75 -4.69 10.03
CA GLY A 3 -5.41 -3.56 9.39
C GLY A 3 -5.84 -3.71 7.93
N LYS A 4 -6.04 -4.93 7.44
CA LYS A 4 -6.22 -5.22 6.02
C LYS A 4 -7.35 -4.38 5.43
N LYS A 5 -7.06 -3.69 4.33
CA LYS A 5 -8.03 -2.87 3.58
C LYS A 5 -8.24 -3.47 2.21
N ASP A 6 -9.39 -4.10 2.01
CA ASP A 6 -9.84 -4.51 0.68
C ASP A 6 -10.35 -3.26 -0.04
N TYR A 7 -9.55 -2.73 -0.95
CA TYR A 7 -9.92 -1.59 -1.78
C TYR A 7 -10.72 -2.06 -2.99
N GLN A 8 -11.91 -1.47 -3.17
CA GLN A 8 -12.73 -1.65 -4.36
C GLN A 8 -13.10 -0.28 -4.90
N GLU A 9 -12.96 -0.10 -6.21
CA GLU A 9 -13.39 1.13 -6.87
C GLU A 9 -14.93 1.24 -6.85
N LYS A 10 -15.42 2.47 -6.69
CA LYS A 10 -16.86 2.72 -6.69
C LYS A 10 -17.37 2.69 -8.13
N LEU A 11 -18.23 1.72 -8.45
CA LEU A 11 -18.79 1.50 -9.79
C LEU A 11 -19.54 2.71 -10.37
N PHE A 12 -20.15 3.54 -9.52
CA PHE A 12 -20.96 4.70 -9.95
C PHE A 12 -20.34 6.05 -9.59
N ALA A 13 -19.03 6.08 -9.31
CA ALA A 13 -18.34 7.35 -9.13
C ALA A 13 -17.98 7.95 -10.49
N HIS A 14 -18.24 9.25 -10.68
CA HIS A 14 -17.75 10.01 -11.84
C HIS A 14 -16.21 10.11 -11.89
N PHE A 15 -15.53 9.65 -10.84
CA PHE A 15 -14.08 9.70 -10.73
C PHE A 15 -13.55 8.33 -10.28
N GLN A 16 -12.71 7.73 -11.11
CA GLN A 16 -11.93 6.54 -10.80
C GLN A 16 -10.44 6.88 -10.90
N LEU A 17 -9.67 6.51 -9.87
CA LEU A 17 -8.24 6.83 -9.82
C LEU A 17 -7.46 6.01 -10.85
N SER A 18 -7.88 4.75 -11.09
CA SER A 18 -7.31 3.87 -12.10
C SER A 18 -7.32 4.45 -13.51
N GLU A 19 -8.37 5.20 -13.87
CA GLU A 19 -8.52 5.84 -15.18
C GLU A 19 -7.59 7.05 -15.37
N ARG A 20 -7.14 7.67 -14.28
CA ARG A 20 -6.31 8.90 -14.31
C ARG A 20 -4.82 8.65 -14.25
N ILE A 21 -4.40 7.42 -13.93
CA ILE A 21 -2.99 7.05 -13.88
C ILE A 21 -2.60 6.49 -15.26
N PRO A 22 -1.64 7.12 -15.98
CA PRO A 22 -1.18 6.61 -17.27
C PRO A 22 -0.77 5.14 -17.22
N GLU A 23 -1.05 4.38 -18.28
CA GLU A 23 -0.70 2.95 -18.36
C GLU A 23 0.81 2.71 -18.22
N ASN A 24 1.62 3.63 -18.74
CA ASN A 24 3.08 3.58 -18.65
C ASN A 24 3.63 4.08 -17.30
N ASN A 25 2.77 4.46 -16.34
CA ASN A 25 3.22 4.88 -15.02
C ASN A 25 4.01 3.77 -14.32
N PHE A 26 5.16 4.13 -13.78
CA PHE A 26 6.07 3.19 -13.12
C PHE A 26 5.40 2.40 -12.00
N TYR A 27 4.67 3.05 -11.10
CA TYR A 27 4.01 2.38 -9.97
C TYR A 27 2.85 1.50 -10.38
N ARG A 28 2.16 1.84 -11.49
CA ARG A 28 1.13 0.98 -12.08
C ARG A 28 1.73 -0.34 -12.55
N ARG A 29 2.83 -0.28 -13.32
CA ARG A 29 3.58 -1.45 -13.78
C ARG A 29 4.21 -2.24 -12.63
N LEU A 30 4.76 -1.54 -11.64
CA LEU A 30 5.35 -2.18 -10.45
C LEU A 30 4.31 -2.98 -9.67
N LYS A 31 3.10 -2.45 -9.50
CA LYS A 31 2.00 -3.14 -8.82
C LYS A 31 1.61 -4.45 -9.50
N GLU A 32 1.76 -4.56 -10.82
CA GLU A 32 1.42 -5.77 -11.58
C GLU A 32 2.44 -6.89 -11.38
N VAL A 33 3.71 -6.55 -11.15
CA VAL A 33 4.80 -7.54 -11.04
C VAL A 33 5.20 -7.85 -9.59
N LEU A 34 4.97 -6.94 -8.66
CA LEU A 34 5.40 -7.07 -7.27
C LEU A 34 4.29 -7.64 -6.39
N GLU A 35 4.36 -8.94 -6.12
CA GLU A 35 3.50 -9.64 -5.17
C GLU A 35 4.04 -9.45 -3.74
N LEU A 36 3.18 -8.97 -2.83
CA LEU A 36 3.56 -8.66 -1.44
C LEU A 36 2.67 -9.36 -0.39
N ARG A 37 1.67 -10.15 -0.80
CA ARG A 37 0.73 -10.79 0.15
C ARG A 37 1.43 -11.77 1.08
N PHE A 38 2.59 -12.32 0.70
CA PHE A 38 3.41 -13.16 1.59
C PHE A 38 3.78 -12.45 2.92
N LEU A 39 3.82 -11.11 2.94
CA LEU A 39 4.12 -10.33 4.14
C LEU A 39 3.07 -10.51 5.25
N TYR A 40 1.82 -10.83 4.91
CA TYR A 40 0.80 -11.05 5.93
C TYR A 40 1.18 -12.24 6.83
N GLY A 41 1.64 -13.36 6.25
CA GLY A 41 2.10 -14.51 7.05
C GLY A 41 3.36 -14.19 7.85
N LEU A 42 4.34 -13.51 7.23
CA LEU A 42 5.61 -13.18 7.89
C LEU A 42 5.46 -12.20 9.05
N THR A 43 4.47 -11.30 8.96
CA THR A 43 4.32 -10.23 9.95
C THR A 43 3.24 -10.49 10.99
N GLU A 44 2.48 -11.57 10.89
CA GLU A 44 1.33 -11.86 11.77
C GLU A 44 1.70 -11.77 13.26
N GLY A 45 2.84 -12.36 13.65
CA GLY A 45 3.32 -12.38 15.04
C GLY A 45 3.70 -11.00 15.62
N TYR A 46 3.88 -9.98 14.78
CA TYR A 46 4.21 -8.62 15.24
C TYR A 46 2.98 -7.72 15.43
N TYR A 47 1.79 -8.20 15.05
CA TYR A 47 0.56 -7.41 15.13
C TYR A 47 -0.35 -7.90 16.25
N GLY A 48 -0.77 -7.01 17.14
CA GLY A 48 -1.64 -7.35 18.27
C GLY A 48 -3.02 -7.86 17.84
N ASN A 49 -3.56 -8.87 18.54
CA ASN A 49 -4.81 -9.54 18.17
C ASN A 49 -6.09 -8.83 18.63
N SER A 50 -5.98 -7.76 19.43
CA SER A 50 -7.10 -7.00 19.98
C SER A 50 -6.85 -5.50 19.91
N GLY A 51 -7.90 -4.70 20.13
CA GLY A 51 -7.81 -3.25 20.14
C GLY A 51 -7.96 -2.61 18.75
N GLN A 52 -7.34 -1.45 18.55
CA GLN A 52 -7.41 -0.73 17.27
C GLN A 52 -6.57 -1.45 16.21
N LYS A 53 -7.13 -1.57 15.00
CA LYS A 53 -6.42 -2.12 13.85
C LYS A 53 -5.20 -1.24 13.51
N SER A 54 -4.03 -1.85 13.44
CA SER A 54 -2.79 -1.20 12.97
C SER A 54 -2.82 -0.92 11.46
N ILE A 55 -1.73 -0.38 10.91
CA ILE A 55 -1.57 -0.23 9.45
C ILE A 55 -1.59 -1.59 8.73
N ASP A 56 -1.99 -1.60 7.46
CA ASP A 56 -1.85 -2.80 6.64
C ASP A 56 -0.36 -3.09 6.36
N SER A 57 0.05 -4.35 6.58
CA SER A 57 1.44 -4.77 6.42
C SER A 57 1.97 -4.51 5.00
N VAL A 58 1.19 -4.84 3.97
CA VAL A 58 1.56 -4.58 2.58
C VAL A 58 1.66 -3.08 2.31
N VAL A 59 0.75 -2.26 2.87
CA VAL A 59 0.81 -0.80 2.75
C VAL A 59 2.07 -0.22 3.40
N PHE A 60 2.44 -0.70 4.59
CA PHE A 60 3.65 -0.27 5.28
C PHE A 60 4.90 -0.50 4.42
N PHE A 61 5.08 -1.70 3.88
CA PHE A 61 6.23 -2.00 3.02
C PHE A 61 6.19 -1.25 1.68
N LYS A 62 5.00 -0.97 1.13
CA LYS A 62 4.86 -0.09 -0.05
C LYS A 62 5.35 1.34 0.25
N LEU A 63 5.05 1.88 1.43
CA LEU A 63 5.55 3.21 1.83
C LEU A 63 7.08 3.21 1.91
N CYS A 64 7.69 2.22 2.56
CA CYS A 64 9.15 2.09 2.60
C CYS A 64 9.77 2.00 1.20
N LEU A 65 9.16 1.23 0.31
CA LEU A 65 9.62 1.07 -1.07
C LEU A 65 9.52 2.37 -1.86
N VAL A 66 8.39 3.08 -1.77
CA VAL A 66 8.22 4.40 -2.42
C VAL A 66 9.24 5.40 -1.86
N GLY A 67 9.44 5.42 -0.54
CA GLY A 67 10.45 6.26 0.10
C GLY A 67 11.84 6.00 -0.47
N TYR A 68 12.22 4.73 -0.64
CA TYR A 68 13.48 4.36 -1.26
C TYR A 68 13.58 4.78 -2.73
N LEU A 69 12.56 4.46 -3.54
CA LEU A 69 12.56 4.72 -4.99
C LEU A 69 12.53 6.21 -5.34
N GLU A 70 11.88 7.03 -4.52
CA GLU A 70 11.82 8.49 -4.68
C GLU A 70 12.94 9.24 -3.94
N ASN A 71 13.89 8.50 -3.33
CA ASN A 71 14.97 9.07 -2.52
C ASN A 71 14.44 10.00 -1.38
N ILE A 72 13.35 9.58 -0.74
CA ILE A 72 12.72 10.23 0.41
C ILE A 72 13.12 9.47 1.68
N ILE A 73 14.06 10.04 2.42
CA ILE A 73 14.61 9.45 3.66
C ILE A 73 13.81 9.80 4.93
N SER A 74 12.78 10.63 4.81
CA SER A 74 12.01 11.11 5.97
C SER A 74 10.58 10.65 5.89
N ASP A 75 10.14 9.89 6.88
CA ASP A 75 8.75 9.45 7.02
C ASP A 75 7.79 10.63 7.00
N ARG A 76 8.13 11.73 7.67
CA ARG A 76 7.34 12.97 7.66
C ARG A 76 7.20 13.55 6.26
N LYS A 77 8.26 13.51 5.44
CA LYS A 77 8.23 13.99 4.06
C LYS A 77 7.41 13.06 3.17
N LEU A 78 7.41 11.76 3.43
CA LEU A 78 6.63 10.77 2.69
C LEU A 78 5.12 10.89 2.94
N THR A 79 4.71 11.28 4.15
CA THR A 79 3.31 11.38 4.54
C THR A 79 2.67 12.76 4.34
N ARG A 80 3.43 13.74 3.83
CA ARG A 80 2.95 15.11 3.57
C ARG A 80 2.65 15.30 2.10
#